data_AF-A0A7Y2NLC1-F1
#
_entry.id   AF-A0A7Y2NLC1-F1
#
_cell.length_a   1.000
_cell.length_b   1.000
_cell.length_c   1.000
_cell.angle_alpha   90.00
_cell.angle_beta   90.00
_cell.angle_gamma   90.00
#
_symmetry.space_group_name_H-M   'P 1'
#
loop_
_entity.id
_entity.type
_entity.pdbx_description
1 polymer ?
#
loop_
_entity_poly.entity_id
_entity_poly.type
_entity_poly.pdbx_seq_one_letter_code
_entity_poly.pdbx_strand_id
1 'polypeptide(L)'
;MRTNYLISNKFKPLGWVLFIIGIIAGFFLFGTEYESEILKVKVVSLYSGDSIFSSDEGFFRIIENSILDELIALSIIIGGLIVGFSKEKVEDEFIYKLRKDSLVWAMLFNYLVLALAIMFIYDFTFFDVLVFNMFTPLIFFIIRFNFLKLKSVSHEE
;
A
#
# COMPACT_ATOMS: atom_id res chain seq x y z
N MET A 1 -25.34 -2.59 14.95
CA MET A 1 -24.21 -2.43 15.91
C MET A 1 -23.14 -1.57 15.26
N ARG A 2 -22.75 -0.43 15.87
CA ARG A 2 -21.70 0.45 15.32
C ARG A 2 -20.32 -0.14 15.64
N THR A 3 -19.86 -1.09 14.84
CA THR A 3 -18.49 -1.60 14.93
C THR A 3 -17.52 -0.50 14.50
N ASN A 4 -16.71 -0.03 15.44
CA ASN A 4 -15.83 1.11 15.25
C ASN A 4 -14.43 0.59 14.88
N TYR A 5 -14.24 0.21 13.62
CA TYR A 5 -12.95 -0.24 13.07
C TYR A 5 -11.94 0.90 12.87
N LEU A 6 -12.25 2.11 13.37
CA LEU A 6 -11.49 3.31 13.06
C LEU A 6 -10.48 3.64 14.15
N ILE A 7 -9.25 3.90 13.71
CA ILE A 7 -8.13 4.34 14.55
C ILE A 7 -8.41 5.76 15.05
N SER A 8 -7.90 6.13 16.21
CA SER A 8 -8.03 7.49 16.73
C SER A 8 -7.39 8.52 15.79
N ASN A 9 -8.03 9.68 15.58
CA ASN A 9 -7.54 10.77 14.73
C ASN A 9 -6.11 11.25 15.09
N LYS A 10 -5.66 11.01 16.33
CA LYS A 10 -4.31 11.36 16.79
C LYS A 10 -3.19 10.69 15.99
N PHE A 11 -3.43 9.50 15.44
CA PHE A 11 -2.43 8.75 14.67
C PHE A 11 -2.40 9.14 13.19
N LYS A 12 -3.37 9.92 12.72
CA LYS A 12 -3.49 10.31 11.32
C LYS A 12 -2.29 11.10 10.79
N PRO A 13 -1.72 12.07 11.53
CA PRO A 13 -0.50 12.76 11.08
C PRO A 13 0.69 11.79 10.94
N LEU A 14 0.85 10.86 11.88
CA LEU A 14 1.88 9.82 11.81
C LEU A 14 1.70 8.94 10.57
N GLY A 15 0.46 8.53 10.28
CA GLY A 15 0.14 7.78 9.06
C GLY A 15 0.54 8.52 7.79
N TRP A 16 0.26 9.83 7.71
CA TRP A 16 0.65 10.64 6.55
C TRP A 16 2.16 10.75 6.40
N VAL A 17 2.88 10.96 7.50
CA VAL A 17 4.35 11.02 7.49
C VAL A 17 4.93 9.69 6.99
N LEU A 18 4.50 8.56 7.55
CA LEU A 18 4.95 7.22 7.13
C LEU A 18 4.62 6.94 5.66
N PHE A 19 3.39 7.25 5.23
CA PHE A 19 2.93 7.00 3.87
C PHE A 19 3.70 7.82 2.83
N ILE A 20 3.89 9.13 3.09
CA ILE A 20 4.61 10.02 2.18
C ILE A 20 6.09 9.65 2.11
N ILE A 21 6.73 9.40 3.26
CA ILE A 21 8.14 8.96 3.30
C ILE A 21 8.29 7.64 2.54
N GLY A 22 7.39 6.68 2.75
CA GLY A 22 7.38 5.41 2.04
C GLY A 22 7.26 5.58 0.52
N ILE A 23 6.32 6.42 0.05
CA ILE A 23 6.16 6.69 -1.39
C ILE A 23 7.43 7.32 -1.99
N ILE A 24 8.00 8.34 -1.32
CA ILE A 24 9.21 9.02 -1.80
C ILE A 24 10.39 8.04 -1.86
N ALA A 25 10.58 7.25 -0.80
CA ALA A 25 11.65 6.25 -0.73
C ALA A 25 11.46 5.16 -1.79
N GLY A 26 10.24 4.68 -2.01
CA GLY A 26 9.94 3.67 -3.04
C GLY A 26 10.21 4.18 -4.46
N PHE A 27 9.83 5.44 -4.75
CA PHE A 27 10.14 6.04 -6.05
C PHE A 27 11.64 6.25 -6.25
N PHE A 28 12.36 6.66 -5.20
CA PHE A 28 13.81 6.81 -5.26
C PHE A 28 14.52 5.48 -5.50
N LEU A 29 14.12 4.42 -4.79
CA LEU A 29 14.70 3.08 -4.94
C LEU A 29 14.46 2.54 -6.35
N PHE A 30 13.23 2.65 -6.86
CA PHE A 30 12.89 2.22 -8.23
C PHE A 30 13.66 3.01 -9.30
N GLY A 31 13.78 4.33 -9.15
CA GLY A 31 14.45 5.19 -10.14
C GLY A 31 15.97 5.11 -10.13
N THR A 32 16.58 4.49 -9.13
CA THR A 32 18.04 4.37 -9.01
C THR A 32 18.55 2.95 -9.30
N GLU A 33 17.66 1.99 -9.59
CA GLU A 33 17.98 0.55 -9.72
C GLU A 33 18.89 0.06 -8.60
N TYR A 34 18.72 0.63 -7.39
CA TYR A 34 19.64 0.42 -6.30
C TYR A 34 19.37 -0.97 -5.71
N GLU A 35 20.20 -1.95 -6.06
CA GLU A 35 20.34 -3.15 -5.25
C GLU A 35 20.82 -2.70 -3.88
N SER A 36 19.89 -2.60 -2.94
CA SER A 36 20.18 -2.04 -1.63
C SER A 36 21.10 -2.98 -0.86
N GLU A 37 22.40 -2.77 -0.95
CA GLU A 37 23.33 -3.44 -0.03
C GLU A 37 23.25 -2.88 1.40
N ILE A 38 22.48 -1.80 1.55
CA ILE A 38 22.19 -1.13 2.81
C ILE A 38 21.25 -2.03 3.64
N LEU A 39 21.57 -2.19 4.93
CA LEU A 39 20.77 -2.97 5.90
C LEU A 39 20.61 -4.46 5.56
N LYS A 40 21.68 -5.12 5.07
CA LYS A 40 21.74 -6.59 5.02
C LYS A 40 21.68 -7.16 6.45
N VAL A 41 20.66 -7.96 6.72
CA VAL A 41 20.47 -8.65 8.00
C VAL A 41 20.03 -10.08 7.79
N LYS A 42 20.24 -10.93 8.80
CA LYS A 42 19.75 -12.30 8.78
C LYS A 42 18.26 -12.31 9.05
N VAL A 43 17.47 -12.68 8.05
CA VAL A 43 16.01 -12.78 8.11
C VAL A 43 15.58 -14.24 8.02
N VAL A 44 14.45 -14.55 8.64
CA VAL A 44 13.78 -15.84 8.46
C VAL A 44 12.96 -15.76 7.19
N SER A 45 13.39 -16.48 6.16
CA SER A 45 12.60 -16.68 4.96
C SER A 45 11.66 -17.86 5.15
N LEU A 46 10.36 -17.62 4.96
CA LEU A 46 9.35 -18.69 4.93
C LEU A 46 9.60 -19.65 3.75
N TYR A 47 10.17 -19.13 2.67
CA TYR A 47 10.47 -19.88 1.47
C TYR A 47 11.73 -19.32 0.80
N SER A 48 12.80 -20.11 0.77
CA SER A 48 14.06 -19.72 0.13
C SER A 48 14.25 -20.52 -1.15
N GLY A 49 14.20 -19.81 -2.27
CA GLY A 49 13.98 -20.41 -3.56
C GLY A 49 13.88 -19.46 -4.73
N ASP A 50 14.42 -19.85 -5.86
CA ASP A 50 14.23 -19.12 -7.12
C ASP A 50 12.87 -19.46 -7.75
N SER A 51 12.24 -20.58 -7.40
CA SER A 51 10.92 -20.94 -7.95
C SER A 51 10.12 -21.87 -7.04
N ILE A 52 8.80 -21.66 -6.96
CA ILE A 52 7.86 -22.44 -6.10
C ILE A 52 7.96 -23.98 -6.30
N PHE A 53 8.51 -24.43 -7.43
CA PHE A 53 8.57 -25.84 -7.83
C PHE A 53 10.00 -26.39 -8.00
N SER A 54 11.06 -25.67 -7.61
CA SER A 54 12.43 -26.20 -7.70
C SER A 54 12.70 -27.29 -6.64
N SER A 55 13.69 -28.14 -6.90
CA SER A 55 14.07 -29.23 -6.00
C SER A 55 15.05 -28.83 -4.89
N ASP A 56 15.74 -27.69 -5.00
CA ASP A 56 16.71 -27.17 -4.00
C ASP A 56 16.12 -26.16 -3.00
N GLU A 57 14.79 -26.12 -2.98
CA GLU A 57 13.92 -25.27 -2.19
C GLU A 57 13.81 -25.72 -0.73
N GLY A 58 13.70 -24.78 0.20
CA GLY A 58 13.50 -25.09 1.61
C GLY A 58 12.59 -24.07 2.31
N PHE A 59 11.70 -24.58 3.16
CA PHE A 59 10.88 -23.74 4.03
C PHE A 59 11.66 -23.34 5.29
N PHE A 60 11.41 -22.14 5.81
CA PHE A 60 11.97 -21.63 7.07
C PHE A 60 13.51 -21.63 7.14
N ARG A 61 14.18 -21.07 6.14
CA ARG A 61 15.64 -20.86 6.15
C ARG A 61 16.00 -19.47 6.67
N ILE A 62 17.17 -19.35 7.31
CA ILE A 62 17.75 -18.05 7.65
C ILE A 62 18.64 -17.63 6.48
N ILE A 63 18.28 -16.53 5.83
CA ILE A 63 19.02 -15.96 4.70
C ILE A 63 19.52 -14.57 5.06
N GLU A 64 20.57 -14.11 4.40
CA GLU A 64 21.02 -12.73 4.48
C GLU A 64 20.33 -11.94 3.37
N ASN A 65 19.44 -11.01 3.73
CA ASN A 65 18.72 -10.16 2.79
C ASN A 65 18.81 -8.69 3.20
N SER A 66 18.75 -7.78 2.22
CA SER A 66 18.44 -6.39 2.53
C SER A 66 16.98 -6.29 2.94
N ILE A 67 16.69 -5.55 4.01
CA ILE A 67 15.31 -5.34 4.46
C ILE A 67 14.73 -3.99 4.04
N LEU A 68 15.43 -3.25 3.17
CA LEU A 68 15.09 -1.86 2.90
C LEU A 68 13.77 -1.74 2.12
N ASP A 69 13.61 -2.55 1.08
CA ASP A 69 12.40 -2.58 0.25
C ASP A 69 11.19 -3.09 1.04
N GLU A 70 11.36 -4.07 1.93
CA GLU A 70 10.30 -4.51 2.83
C GLU A 70 9.90 -3.39 3.81
N LEU A 71 10.86 -2.66 4.38
CA LEU A 71 10.57 -1.52 5.25
C LEU A 71 9.83 -0.40 4.51
N ILE A 72 10.20 -0.12 3.26
CA ILE A 72 9.52 0.86 2.42
C ILE A 72 8.09 0.42 2.13
N ALA A 73 7.91 -0.83 1.69
CA ALA A 73 6.59 -1.40 1.39
C ALA A 73 5.69 -1.39 2.64
N LEU A 74 6.22 -1.82 3.78
CA LEU A 74 5.50 -1.79 5.06
C LEU A 74 5.16 -0.36 5.48
N SER A 75 6.05 0.61 5.25
CA SER A 75 5.77 2.02 5.56
C SER A 75 4.61 2.57 4.72
N ILE A 76 4.53 2.22 3.44
CA ILE A 76 3.41 2.58 2.56
C ILE A 76 2.12 1.90 3.03
N ILE A 77 2.15 0.60 3.31
CA ILE A 77 0.96 -0.16 3.72
C ILE A 77 0.44 0.31 5.08
N ILE A 78 1.30 0.30 6.09
CA ILE A 78 0.93 0.69 7.46
C ILE A 78 0.54 2.17 7.50
N GLY A 79 1.33 3.05 6.88
CA GLY A 79 1.03 4.47 6.80
C GLY A 79 -0.31 4.74 6.12
N GLY A 80 -0.54 4.14 4.95
CA GLY A 80 -1.79 4.31 4.21
C GLY A 80 -3.01 3.74 4.93
N LEU A 81 -2.88 2.58 5.59
CA LEU A 81 -3.95 2.02 6.43
C LEU A 81 -4.27 2.96 7.60
N ILE A 82 -3.26 3.51 8.28
CA ILE A 82 -3.47 4.49 9.35
C ILE A 82 -4.20 5.72 8.79
N VAL A 83 -3.78 6.26 7.65
CA VAL A 83 -4.42 7.45 7.03
C VAL A 83 -5.88 7.18 6.69
N GLY A 84 -6.16 6.07 6.01
CA GLY A 84 -7.48 5.75 5.48
C GLY A 84 -8.49 5.28 6.53
N PHE A 85 -8.02 4.61 7.58
CA PHE A 85 -8.87 4.08 8.65
C PHE A 85 -8.82 4.90 9.94
N SER A 86 -8.14 6.05 9.96
CA SER A 86 -8.27 7.00 11.08
C SER A 86 -9.61 7.74 11.03
N LYS A 87 -10.21 7.94 12.21
CA LYS A 87 -11.38 8.80 12.40
C LYS A 87 -11.10 10.22 11.93
N GLU A 88 -12.10 10.87 11.34
CA GLU A 88 -12.07 12.32 11.14
C GLU A 88 -12.42 13.06 12.44
N LYS A 89 -12.15 14.37 12.49
CA LYS A 89 -12.50 15.23 13.65
C LYS A 89 -14.01 15.22 13.92
N VAL A 90 -14.80 15.26 12.84
CA VAL A 90 -16.25 15.08 12.84
C VAL A 90 -16.53 13.86 11.97
N GLU A 91 -17.04 12.80 12.58
CA GLU A 91 -17.36 11.55 11.90
C GLU A 91 -18.88 11.41 11.87
N ASP A 92 -19.48 11.75 10.73
CA ASP A 92 -20.91 11.61 10.47
C ASP A 92 -21.20 10.41 9.56
N GLU A 93 -22.48 10.19 9.25
CA GLU A 93 -22.91 9.09 8.37
C GLU A 93 -22.44 9.28 6.93
N PHE A 94 -22.26 10.53 6.49
CA PHE A 94 -21.77 10.86 5.16
C PHE A 94 -20.31 10.46 4.98
N ILE A 95 -19.42 10.86 5.90
CA ILE A 95 -18.00 10.50 5.90
C ILE A 95 -17.82 8.98 5.99
N TYR A 96 -18.63 8.32 6.81
CA TYR A 96 -18.60 6.86 6.91
C TYR A 96 -18.99 6.18 5.59
N LYS A 97 -20.06 6.65 4.94
CA LYS A 97 -20.48 6.16 3.63
C LYS A 97 -19.41 6.47 2.57
N LEU A 98 -18.88 7.69 2.57
CA LEU A 98 -17.85 8.14 1.64
C LEU A 98 -16.57 7.28 1.75
N ARG A 99 -16.16 6.93 2.97
CA ARG A 99 -15.01 6.03 3.20
C ARG A 99 -15.27 4.65 2.57
N LYS A 100 -16.44 4.06 2.84
CA LYS A 100 -16.82 2.75 2.27
C LYS A 100 -16.88 2.77 0.75
N ASP A 101 -17.56 3.77 0.19
CA ASP A 101 -17.68 3.90 -1.26
C ASP A 101 -16.29 4.08 -1.89
N SER A 102 -15.42 4.87 -1.27
CA SER A 102 -14.03 5.05 -1.74
C SER A 102 -13.24 3.75 -1.73
N LEU A 103 -13.43 2.91 -0.70
CA LEU A 103 -12.77 1.61 -0.60
C LEU A 103 -13.26 0.65 -1.70
N VAL A 104 -14.56 0.59 -1.95
CA VAL A 104 -15.14 -0.23 -3.03
C VAL A 104 -14.63 0.22 -4.39
N TRP A 105 -14.66 1.53 -4.66
CA TRP A 105 -14.14 2.09 -5.90
C TRP A 105 -12.65 1.82 -6.09
N ALA A 106 -11.86 1.87 -5.02
CA ALA A 106 -10.45 1.56 -5.08
C ALA A 106 -10.17 0.10 -5.45
N MET A 107 -10.94 -0.83 -4.89
CA MET A 107 -10.85 -2.24 -5.25
C MET A 107 -11.25 -2.48 -6.71
N LEU A 108 -12.38 -1.91 -7.15
CA LEU A 108 -12.84 -2.05 -8.54
C LEU A 108 -11.82 -1.48 -9.52
N PHE A 109 -11.28 -0.30 -9.24
CA PHE A 109 -10.26 0.32 -10.07
C PHE A 109 -8.97 -0.51 -10.11
N ASN A 110 -8.53 -1.03 -8.95
CA ASN A 110 -7.34 -1.87 -8.87
C ASN A 110 -7.48 -3.16 -9.72
N TYR A 111 -8.61 -3.85 -9.62
CA TYR A 111 -8.86 -5.05 -10.43
C TYR A 111 -9.04 -4.74 -11.91
N LEU A 112 -9.59 -3.58 -12.27
CA LEU A 112 -9.65 -3.14 -13.65
C LEU A 112 -8.23 -2.93 -14.22
N VAL A 113 -7.37 -2.21 -13.49
CA VAL A 113 -5.97 -2.00 -13.87
C VAL A 113 -5.23 -3.34 -13.96
N LEU A 114 -5.44 -4.25 -13.01
CA LEU A 114 -4.84 -5.58 -13.03
C LEU A 114 -5.30 -6.40 -14.25
N ALA A 115 -6.59 -6.39 -14.57
CA ALA A 115 -7.12 -7.10 -15.73
C ALA A 115 -6.52 -6.57 -17.04
N LEU A 116 -6.38 -5.24 -17.17
CA LEU A 116 -5.70 -4.63 -18.31
C LEU A 116 -4.22 -5.01 -18.35
N ALA A 117 -3.52 -5.01 -17.21
CA ALA A 117 -2.12 -5.42 -17.14
C ALA A 117 -1.93 -6.87 -17.60
N ILE A 118 -2.80 -7.79 -17.17
CA ILE A 118 -2.77 -9.20 -17.59
C ILE A 118 -2.97 -9.34 -19.10
N MET A 119 -3.85 -8.53 -19.70
CA MET A 119 -4.13 -8.63 -21.14
C MET A 119 -3.06 -7.99 -22.01
N PHE A 120 -2.37 -6.95 -21.54
CA PHE A 120 -1.56 -6.07 -22.39
C PHE A 120 -0.08 -5.96 -22.00
N ILE A 121 0.34 -6.47 -20.84
CA ILE A 121 1.72 -6.37 -20.35
C ILE A 121 2.29 -7.77 -20.16
N TYR A 122 3.49 -7.98 -20.71
CA TYR A 122 4.15 -9.29 -20.74
C TYR A 122 5.56 -9.20 -20.14
N ASP A 123 6.16 -10.37 -19.93
CA ASP A 123 7.53 -10.55 -19.43
C ASP A 123 7.79 -9.87 -18.08
N PHE A 124 9.05 -9.55 -17.77
CA PHE A 124 9.44 -8.96 -16.49
C PHE A 124 8.76 -7.61 -16.22
N THR A 125 8.35 -6.87 -17.25
CA THR A 125 7.59 -5.64 -17.07
C THR A 125 6.24 -5.88 -16.38
N PHE A 126 5.63 -7.05 -16.55
CA PHE A 126 4.42 -7.40 -15.83
C PHE A 126 4.66 -7.52 -14.31
N PHE A 127 5.83 -8.02 -13.91
CA PHE A 127 6.21 -8.12 -12.50
C PHE A 127 6.30 -6.73 -11.84
N ASP A 128 6.95 -5.77 -12.51
CA ASP A 128 7.00 -4.38 -12.02
C ASP A 128 5.59 -3.80 -11.84
N VAL A 129 4.71 -4.04 -12.82
CA VAL A 129 3.31 -3.59 -12.72
C VAL A 129 2.59 -4.25 -11.54
N LEU A 130 2.82 -5.52 -11.24
CA LEU A 130 2.25 -6.18 -10.06
C LEU A 130 2.72 -5.51 -8.76
N VAL A 131 4.01 -5.15 -8.67
CA VAL A 131 4.57 -4.44 -7.50
C VAL A 131 3.83 -3.11 -7.29
N PHE A 132 3.63 -2.31 -8.33
CA PHE A 132 2.84 -1.07 -8.22
C PHE A 132 1.34 -1.32 -7.96
N ASN A 133 0.80 -2.39 -8.54
CA ASN A 133 -0.61 -2.76 -8.39
C ASN A 133 -0.96 -3.05 -6.92
N MET A 134 -0.03 -3.64 -6.15
CA MET A 134 -0.19 -3.91 -4.72
C MET A 134 -0.54 -2.65 -3.90
N PHE A 135 0.04 -1.49 -4.25
CA PHE A 135 -0.20 -0.23 -3.53
C PHE A 135 -1.36 0.60 -4.11
N THR A 136 -1.73 0.35 -5.36
CA THR A 136 -2.77 1.08 -6.10
C THR A 136 -4.11 1.21 -5.36
N PRO A 137 -4.71 0.15 -4.77
CA PRO A 137 -6.01 0.29 -4.10
C PRO A 137 -5.88 1.19 -2.88
N LEU A 138 -4.78 1.11 -2.13
CA LEU A 138 -4.56 1.93 -0.95
C LEU A 138 -4.38 3.41 -1.32
N ILE A 139 -3.52 3.69 -2.31
CA ILE A 139 -3.26 5.04 -2.80
C ILE A 139 -4.55 5.66 -3.36
N PHE A 140 -5.26 4.95 -4.24
CA PHE A 140 -6.48 5.45 -4.86
C PHE A 140 -7.58 5.70 -3.82
N PHE A 141 -7.73 4.79 -2.85
CA PHE A 141 -8.66 4.96 -1.74
C PHE A 141 -8.38 6.26 -0.97
N ILE A 142 -7.13 6.49 -0.56
CA ILE A 142 -6.74 7.69 0.22
C ILE A 142 -6.99 8.96 -0.59
N ILE A 143 -6.59 8.98 -1.86
CA ILE A 143 -6.78 10.15 -2.74
C ILE A 143 -8.27 10.44 -2.91
N ARG A 144 -9.07 9.45 -3.32
CA ARG A 144 -10.51 9.61 -3.56
C ARG A 144 -11.25 10.05 -2.31
N PHE A 145 -10.96 9.41 -1.17
CA PHE A 145 -11.60 9.75 0.09
C PHE A 145 -11.31 11.20 0.52
N ASN A 146 -10.04 11.61 0.48
CA ASN A 146 -9.67 12.97 0.88
C ASN A 146 -10.16 14.03 -0.11
N PHE A 147 -10.11 13.75 -1.41
CA PHE A 147 -10.60 14.67 -2.45
C PHE A 147 -12.11 14.93 -2.33
N LEU A 148 -12.91 13.86 -2.23
CA LEU A 148 -14.37 14.01 -2.14
C LEU A 148 -14.80 14.65 -0.82
N LYS A 149 -14.07 14.38 0.27
CA LYS A 149 -14.29 15.06 1.56
C LYS A 149 -14.03 16.56 1.47
N LEU A 150 -12.94 16.99 0.81
CA LEU A 150 -12.66 18.41 0.63
C LEU A 150 -13.73 19.08 -0.25
N LYS A 151 -14.18 18.39 -1.30
CA LYS A 151 -15.23 18.89 -2.18
C LYS A 151 -16.57 19.06 -1.47
N SER A 152 -16.96 18.14 -0.60
CA SER A 152 -18.25 18.24 0.13
C SER A 152 -18.27 19.43 1.08
N VAL A 153 -17.16 19.71 1.78
CA VAL A 153 -17.04 20.88 2.67
C VAL A 153 -17.19 22.20 1.88
N SER A 154 -16.62 22.27 0.68
CA SER A 154 -16.72 23.48 -0.17
C SER A 154 -18.12 23.76 -0.77
N HIS A 155 -19.09 22.86 -0.62
CA HIS A 155 -20.48 23.08 -1.06
C HIS A 155 -21.41 23.44 0.10
N GLU A 156 -20.93 23.31 1.34
CA GLU A 156 -21.67 23.73 2.54
C GLU A 156 -21.31 25.16 2.97
N GLU A 157 -20.26 25.76 2.39
CA GLU A 157 -19.88 27.19 2.50
C GLU A 157 -20.43 28.01 1.31
#